data_AF-A0A6B0GTT7-F1
#
_entry.id   AF-A0A6B0GTT7-F1
#
_cell.length_a   1.000
_cell.length_b   1.000
_cell.length_c   1.000
_cell.angle_alpha   90.00
_cell.angle_beta   90.00
_cell.angle_gamma   90.00
#
_symmetry.space_group_name_H-M   'P 1'
#
loop_
_entity.id
_entity.type
_entity.pdbx_description
1 polymer ?
#
loop_
_entity_poly.entity_id
_entity_poly.type
_entity_poly.pdbx_seq_one_letter_code
_entity_poly.pdbx_strand_id
1 'polypeptide(L)'
;MDYRSVADLNADVRRLAWDLPHDVDRVVGVSRSAVLAVDLLQQTTGHPVADFAALTGDESDRFDGETVLLLTDWAETDTALDDQRRELAARSDLTVHCGAVYATERACEGLDYWCDVVEPPCSFEWRALHPARFGSTCMDIDGVLCRDPTPEENDDGPRYREFLRTVEPKYLPDERVGWLVTCRLERYRPETEQWLADHGVEYDELVMWDLPSKAVRDERGGHGRYKARVYERTDAELFVESSRQQAVVIARETERPVYCVDDNRMIPPRRSRRRVRPRPVSRPTGRGPAVVPAGGGPVRGGEGRSDGQSDRRPPPLSRRHGASRPRGLVPTFRPDSLLLAWRPAQLQCHGVVTEPEVGVGVEGDGLWWVE
;
A
#
# COMPACT_ATOMS: atom_id res chain seq x y z
N MET A 1 -12.36 -10.61 -3.84
CA MET A 1 -11.10 -9.90 -3.57
C MET A 1 -10.87 -9.92 -2.06
N ASP A 2 -9.77 -10.50 -1.57
CA ASP A 2 -9.41 -10.41 -0.15
C ASP A 2 -8.85 -9.01 0.13
N TYR A 3 -9.44 -8.28 1.08
CA TYR A 3 -9.08 -6.91 1.38
C TYR A 3 -8.50 -6.80 2.78
N ARG A 4 -7.36 -6.13 2.91
CA ARG A 4 -6.73 -5.84 4.21
C ARG A 4 -6.69 -4.34 4.44
N SER A 5 -7.30 -3.93 5.55
CA SER A 5 -7.25 -2.56 6.04
C SER A 5 -5.94 -2.26 6.76
N VAL A 6 -5.66 -0.98 7.01
CA VAL A 6 -4.56 -0.55 7.91
C VAL A 6 -4.78 -1.10 9.33
N ALA A 7 -6.04 -1.24 9.76
CA ALA A 7 -6.37 -1.86 11.04
C ALA A 7 -6.02 -3.35 11.07
N ASP A 8 -6.29 -4.09 9.98
CA ASP A 8 -5.88 -5.48 9.84
C ASP A 8 -4.34 -5.59 9.83
N LEU A 9 -3.65 -4.73 9.06
CA LEU A 9 -2.19 -4.67 9.04
C LEU A 9 -1.59 -4.47 10.43
N ASN A 10 -2.10 -3.51 11.20
CA ASN A 10 -1.63 -3.27 12.56
C ASN A 10 -1.86 -4.49 13.48
N ALA A 11 -3.02 -5.14 13.38
CA ALA A 11 -3.31 -6.34 14.16
C ALA A 11 -2.39 -7.52 13.77
N ASP A 12 -2.12 -7.68 12.48
CA ASP A 12 -1.32 -8.78 11.94
C ASP A 12 0.19 -8.55 12.16
N VAL A 13 0.69 -7.31 12.04
CA VAL A 13 2.06 -6.95 12.44
C VAL A 13 2.29 -7.23 13.93
N ARG A 14 1.32 -6.90 14.79
CA ARG A 14 1.40 -7.24 16.22
C ARG A 14 1.44 -8.74 16.45
N ARG A 15 0.79 -9.55 15.62
CA ARG A 15 0.88 -11.02 15.74
C ARG A 15 2.23 -11.51 15.26
N LEU A 16 2.71 -11.02 14.13
CA LEU A 16 4.03 -11.36 13.58
C LEU A 16 5.14 -11.09 14.60
N ALA A 17 5.07 -9.93 15.26
CA ALA A 17 6.02 -9.50 16.28
C ALA A 17 6.26 -10.50 17.41
N TRP A 18 5.25 -11.31 17.77
CA TRP A 18 5.37 -12.31 18.85
C TRP A 18 6.19 -13.52 18.45
N ASP A 19 6.30 -13.75 17.15
CA ASP A 19 6.92 -14.92 16.57
C ASP A 19 8.30 -14.61 15.96
N LEU A 20 8.69 -13.33 15.91
CA LEU A 20 10.00 -12.90 15.44
C LEU A 20 11.12 -13.33 16.39
N PRO A 21 12.34 -13.57 15.86
CA PRO A 21 13.49 -13.83 16.71
C PRO A 21 13.75 -12.67 17.67
N HIS A 22 14.12 -12.98 18.92
CA HIS A 22 14.50 -11.96 19.90
C HIS A 22 15.85 -11.30 19.61
N ASP A 23 16.65 -11.93 18.76
CA ASP A 23 17.99 -11.51 18.36
C ASP A 23 18.01 -10.74 17.04
N VAL A 24 16.86 -10.28 16.52
CA VAL A 24 16.85 -9.35 15.38
C VAL A 24 17.36 -7.97 15.84
N ASP A 25 18.51 -7.58 15.30
CA ASP A 25 19.13 -6.29 15.57
C ASP A 25 18.56 -5.17 14.68
N ARG A 26 18.15 -5.51 13.44
CA ARG A 26 17.59 -4.55 12.46
C ARG A 26 16.42 -5.10 11.68
N VAL A 27 15.47 -4.21 11.38
CA VAL A 27 14.43 -4.42 10.38
C VAL A 27 14.70 -3.52 9.17
N VAL A 28 14.59 -4.09 7.97
CA VAL A 28 14.74 -3.36 6.70
C VAL A 28 13.49 -3.59 5.86
N GLY A 29 12.86 -2.50 5.41
CA GLY A 29 11.71 -2.58 4.52
C GLY A 29 12.13 -2.86 3.08
N VAL A 30 11.57 -3.89 2.47
CA VAL A 30 11.93 -4.31 1.10
C VAL A 30 11.38 -3.34 0.04
N SER A 31 10.17 -2.84 0.26
CA SER A 31 9.42 -2.05 -0.72
C SER A 31 8.87 -0.76 -0.10
N ARG A 32 8.46 0.18 -0.96
CA ARG A 32 7.80 1.41 -0.50
C ARG A 32 6.52 1.13 0.30
N SER A 33 5.76 0.10 -0.07
CA SER A 33 4.55 -0.30 0.66
C SER A 33 4.85 -0.99 1.99
N ALA A 34 6.02 -1.62 2.13
CA ALA A 34 6.47 -2.23 3.37
C ALA A 34 6.79 -1.22 4.47
N VAL A 35 7.08 0.04 4.14
CA VAL A 35 7.43 1.09 5.12
C VAL A 35 6.37 1.21 6.22
N LEU A 36 5.09 1.13 5.87
CA LEU A 36 4.00 1.17 6.85
C LEU A 36 4.05 -0.03 7.81
N ALA A 37 4.30 -1.23 7.29
CA ALA A 37 4.40 -2.44 8.11
C ALA A 37 5.64 -2.40 9.03
N VAL A 38 6.77 -1.89 8.52
CA VAL A 38 8.01 -1.74 9.27
C VAL A 38 7.88 -0.73 10.40
N ASP A 39 7.26 0.43 10.15
CA ASP A 39 7.00 1.44 11.18
C ASP A 39 6.09 0.87 12.29
N LEU A 40 4.99 0.21 11.92
CA LEU A 40 4.10 -0.45 12.88
C LEU A 40 4.84 -1.52 13.71
N LEU A 41 5.76 -2.26 13.08
CA LEU A 41 6.58 -3.26 13.78
C LEU A 41 7.54 -2.60 14.75
N GLN A 42 8.28 -1.58 14.31
CA GLN A 42 9.20 -0.81 15.14
C GLN A 42 8.50 -0.22 16.37
N GLN A 43 7.31 0.37 16.19
CA GLN A 43 6.54 0.92 17.31
C GLN A 43 6.04 -0.16 18.28
N THR A 44 5.85 -1.39 17.79
CA THR A 44 5.40 -2.52 18.60
C THR A 44 6.55 -3.18 19.37
N THR A 45 7.73 -3.32 18.75
CA THR A 45 8.84 -4.13 19.28
C THR A 45 10.07 -3.34 19.69
N GLY A 46 10.16 -2.06 19.32
CA GLY A 46 11.35 -1.22 19.53
C GLY A 46 12.55 -1.61 18.65
N HIS A 47 12.40 -2.53 17.71
CA HIS A 47 13.51 -2.96 16.86
C HIS A 47 13.97 -1.80 15.97
N PRO A 48 15.27 -1.49 15.95
CA PRO A 48 15.77 -0.44 15.09
C PRO A 48 15.53 -0.74 13.61
N VAL A 49 15.16 0.30 12.85
CA VAL A 49 14.96 0.21 11.40
C VAL A 49 16.18 0.75 10.68
N ALA A 50 16.59 0.10 9.59
CA ALA A 50 17.64 0.56 8.70
C ALA A 50 17.15 0.64 7.25
N ASP A 51 17.75 1.55 6.48
CA ASP A 51 17.59 1.57 5.02
C ASP A 51 18.49 0.47 4.43
N PHE A 52 17.98 -0.25 3.42
CA PHE A 52 18.75 -1.24 2.69
C PHE A 52 20.09 -0.69 2.18
N ALA A 53 20.11 0.56 1.72
CA ALA A 53 21.33 1.21 1.21
C ALA A 53 22.42 1.38 2.28
N ALA A 54 22.06 1.46 3.57
CA ALA A 54 23.03 1.54 4.65
C ALA A 54 23.78 0.22 4.87
N LEU A 55 23.12 -0.92 4.59
CA LEU A 55 23.70 -2.25 4.74
C LEU A 55 24.61 -2.63 3.57
N THR A 56 24.49 -1.96 2.42
CA THR A 56 25.28 -2.27 1.22
C THR A 56 26.26 -1.16 0.82
N GLY A 57 26.16 0.02 1.44
CA GLY A 57 27.01 1.18 1.18
C GLY A 57 28.31 1.23 1.98
N ASP A 58 28.95 2.41 1.95
CA ASP A 58 30.27 2.66 2.55
C ASP A 58 30.31 2.52 4.09
N GLU A 59 29.16 2.62 4.77
CA GLU A 59 29.05 2.50 6.23
C GLU A 59 28.58 1.11 6.69
N SER A 60 28.58 0.14 5.79
CA SER A 60 28.03 -1.19 6.03
C SER A 60 28.79 -2.00 7.09
N ASP A 61 30.07 -1.69 7.33
CA ASP A 61 30.88 -2.29 8.42
C ASP A 61 30.28 -2.05 9.82
N ARG A 62 29.38 -1.07 9.98
CA ARG A 62 28.69 -0.79 11.25
C ARG A 62 27.69 -1.86 11.66
N PHE A 63 27.28 -2.68 10.70
CA PHE A 63 26.27 -3.72 10.88
C PHE A 63 26.93 -5.11 11.00
N ASP A 64 28.26 -5.21 11.01
CA ASP A 64 28.98 -6.49 11.10
C ASP A 64 28.53 -7.33 12.31
N GLY A 65 28.11 -8.57 12.05
CA GLY A 65 27.64 -9.49 13.07
C GLY A 65 26.17 -9.31 13.46
N GLU A 66 25.46 -8.33 12.89
CA GLU A 66 24.04 -8.10 13.19
C GLU A 66 23.13 -9.11 12.48
N THR A 67 21.99 -9.40 13.12
CA THR A 67 20.88 -10.15 12.53
C THR A 67 19.85 -9.19 11.95
N VAL A 68 19.58 -9.33 10.65
CA VAL A 68 18.75 -8.43 9.86
C VAL A 68 17.49 -9.16 9.39
N LEU A 69 16.33 -8.55 9.62
CA LEU A 69 15.05 -8.98 9.06
C LEU A 69 14.70 -8.10 7.84
N LEU A 70 14.70 -8.68 6.64
CA LEU A 70 14.08 -8.10 5.46
C LEU A 70 12.56 -8.31 5.55
N LEU A 71 11.78 -7.23 5.64
CA LEU A 71 10.32 -7.29 5.78
C LEU A 71 9.61 -6.66 4.57
N THR A 72 8.65 -7.38 4.00
CA THR A 72 7.71 -6.87 2.99
C THR A 72 6.28 -6.88 3.53
N ASP A 73 5.40 -6.02 3.00
CA ASP A 73 3.97 -6.03 3.36
C ASP A 73 3.25 -7.22 2.73
N TRP A 74 3.54 -7.56 1.47
CA TRP A 74 2.97 -8.72 0.79
C TRP A 74 3.93 -9.38 -0.20
N ALA A 75 4.11 -10.70 -0.10
CA ALA A 75 4.96 -11.49 -0.98
C ALA A 75 4.15 -12.46 -1.87
N GLU A 76 4.35 -12.39 -3.20
CA GLU A 76 3.79 -13.34 -4.17
C GLU A 76 4.89 -14.03 -4.99
N THR A 77 5.58 -13.24 -5.81
CA THR A 77 6.84 -13.57 -6.49
C THR A 77 7.76 -12.36 -6.34
N ASP A 78 8.01 -11.95 -5.10
CA ASP A 78 8.66 -10.68 -4.81
C ASP A 78 10.14 -10.72 -5.22
N THR A 79 10.41 -10.28 -6.45
CA THR A 79 11.75 -10.20 -7.01
C THR A 79 12.62 -9.25 -6.20
N ALA A 80 12.04 -8.19 -5.61
CA ALA A 80 12.80 -7.23 -4.82
C ALA A 80 13.31 -7.85 -3.52
N LEU A 81 12.47 -8.63 -2.82
CA LEU A 81 12.91 -9.39 -1.65
C LEU A 81 14.02 -10.37 -2.02
N ASP A 82 13.85 -11.11 -3.11
CA ASP A 82 14.83 -12.07 -3.59
C ASP A 82 16.16 -11.43 -3.98
N ASP A 83 16.13 -10.28 -4.65
CA ASP A 83 17.32 -9.55 -5.08
C ASP A 83 18.07 -8.97 -3.88
N GLN A 84 17.35 -8.31 -2.95
CA GLN A 84 17.92 -7.78 -1.71
C GLN A 84 18.51 -8.90 -0.84
N ARG A 85 17.81 -10.05 -0.74
CA ARG A 85 18.32 -11.24 -0.05
C ARG A 85 19.62 -11.74 -0.67
N ARG A 86 19.70 -11.83 -2.01
CA ARG A 86 20.92 -12.30 -2.70
C ARG A 86 22.08 -11.33 -2.50
N GLU A 87 21.82 -10.04 -2.51
CA GLU A 87 22.84 -9.01 -2.27
C GLU A 87 23.39 -9.10 -0.84
N LEU A 88 22.52 -9.17 0.17
CA LEU A 88 22.97 -9.35 1.56
C LEU A 88 23.56 -10.74 1.82
N ALA A 89 23.21 -11.78 1.06
CA ALA A 89 23.85 -13.08 1.18
C ALA A 89 25.35 -13.07 0.78
N ALA A 90 25.83 -12.03 0.08
CA ALA A 90 27.25 -11.83 -0.16
C ALA A 90 28.01 -11.35 1.10
N ARG A 91 27.29 -10.88 2.13
CA ARG A 91 27.82 -10.46 3.43
C ARG A 91 27.79 -11.63 4.41
N SER A 92 28.92 -12.34 4.54
CA SER A 92 29.04 -13.49 5.45
C SER A 92 29.02 -13.11 6.94
N ASP A 93 29.18 -11.83 7.24
CA ASP A 93 29.14 -11.24 8.57
C ASP A 93 27.71 -10.95 9.06
N LEU A 94 26.70 -10.97 8.19
CA LEU A 94 25.29 -10.75 8.56
C LEU A 94 24.55 -12.08 8.68
N THR A 95 23.59 -12.14 9.61
CA THR A 95 22.55 -13.16 9.60
C THR A 95 21.28 -12.56 9.00
N VAL A 96 20.76 -13.11 7.91
CA VAL A 96 19.62 -12.53 7.18
C VAL A 96 18.40 -13.43 7.31
N HIS A 97 17.31 -12.85 7.82
CA HIS A 97 15.97 -13.44 7.82
C HIS A 97 15.06 -12.71 6.85
N CYS A 98 14.13 -13.45 6.25
CA CYS A 98 13.12 -12.91 5.35
C CYS A 98 11.72 -13.06 5.94
N GLY A 99 11.01 -11.95 6.04
CA GLY A 99 9.67 -11.86 6.59
C GLY A 99 8.69 -11.21 5.63
N ALA A 100 7.41 -11.59 5.75
CA ALA A 100 6.31 -10.85 5.12
C ALA A 100 5.12 -10.73 6.08
N VAL A 101 4.37 -9.63 6.05
CA VAL A 101 3.10 -9.62 6.81
C VAL A 101 2.11 -10.58 6.15
N TYR A 102 1.95 -10.45 4.84
CA TYR A 102 1.11 -11.32 4.02
C TYR A 102 1.94 -12.06 2.98
N ALA A 103 1.60 -13.29 2.65
CA ALA A 103 2.27 -14.05 1.59
C ALA A 103 1.30 -14.96 0.83
N THR A 104 1.61 -15.35 -0.40
CA THR A 104 0.94 -16.50 -1.04
C THR A 104 1.52 -17.82 -0.50
N GLU A 105 0.80 -18.93 -0.65
CA GLU A 105 1.26 -20.27 -0.24
C GLU A 105 2.61 -20.60 -0.87
N ARG A 106 2.81 -20.20 -2.13
CA ARG A 106 4.08 -20.38 -2.85
C ARG A 106 5.20 -19.53 -2.24
N ALA A 107 4.95 -18.27 -1.90
CA ALA A 107 5.97 -17.38 -1.36
C ALA A 107 6.48 -17.83 0.01
N CYS A 108 5.65 -18.51 0.81
CA CYS A 108 6.03 -19.02 2.13
C CYS A 108 7.25 -19.96 2.10
N GLU A 109 7.52 -20.66 0.99
CA GLU A 109 8.70 -21.56 0.90
C GLU A 109 10.04 -20.82 1.00
N GLY A 110 10.06 -19.53 0.62
CA GLY A 110 11.24 -18.69 0.63
C GLY A 110 11.36 -17.77 1.85
N LEU A 111 10.40 -17.82 2.78
CA LEU A 111 10.30 -16.92 3.93
C LEU A 111 10.61 -17.65 5.23
N ASP A 112 11.32 -16.96 6.13
CA ASP A 112 11.54 -17.41 7.50
C ASP A 112 10.34 -17.06 8.39
N TYR A 113 9.63 -15.96 8.11
CA TYR A 113 8.50 -15.47 8.92
C TYR A 113 7.35 -14.94 8.07
N TRP A 114 6.11 -15.28 8.43
CA TRP A 114 4.93 -14.61 7.87
C TRP A 114 3.73 -14.66 8.83
N CYS A 115 2.78 -13.72 8.71
CA CYS A 115 1.61 -13.66 9.58
C CYS A 115 0.37 -14.35 9.01
N ASP A 116 0.05 -14.10 7.75
CA ASP A 116 -1.14 -14.68 7.10
C ASP A 116 -0.89 -15.00 5.62
N VAL A 117 -1.65 -15.97 5.11
CA VAL A 117 -1.61 -16.37 3.70
C VAL A 117 -2.75 -15.70 2.95
N VAL A 118 -2.42 -14.86 1.98
CA VAL A 118 -3.36 -14.04 1.20
C VAL A 118 -3.12 -14.26 -0.29
N GLU A 119 -4.07 -14.95 -0.92
CA GLU A 119 -4.03 -15.27 -2.35
C GLU A 119 -4.72 -14.19 -3.21
N PRO A 120 -4.22 -13.93 -4.43
CA PRO A 120 -4.94 -13.16 -5.43
C PRO A 120 -6.32 -13.75 -5.78
N PRO A 121 -7.31 -12.92 -6.15
CA PRO A 121 -7.25 -11.47 -6.18
C PRO A 121 -7.34 -10.88 -4.76
N CYS A 122 -6.36 -10.06 -4.39
CA CYS A 122 -6.32 -9.33 -3.13
C CYS A 122 -6.12 -7.83 -3.35
N SER A 123 -6.44 -7.04 -2.33
CA SER A 123 -6.22 -5.60 -2.29
C SER A 123 -5.85 -5.16 -0.88
N PHE A 124 -5.00 -4.15 -0.80
CA PHE A 124 -4.51 -3.58 0.46
C PHE A 124 -4.90 -2.11 0.49
N GLU A 125 -5.38 -1.60 1.61
CA GLU A 125 -5.85 -0.21 1.72
C GLU A 125 -4.83 0.81 1.21
N TRP A 126 -3.56 0.67 1.61
CA TRP A 126 -2.44 1.53 1.18
C TRP A 126 -2.04 1.37 -0.29
N ARG A 127 -2.69 0.46 -1.03
CA ARG A 127 -2.49 0.21 -2.47
C ARG A 127 -3.81 0.13 -3.25
N ALA A 128 -4.95 0.47 -2.63
CA ALA A 128 -6.26 0.29 -3.22
C ALA A 128 -6.45 1.13 -4.50
N LEU A 129 -5.82 2.31 -4.52
CA LEU A 129 -5.77 3.21 -5.66
C LEU A 129 -4.35 3.28 -6.25
N HIS A 130 -3.70 2.13 -6.41
CA HIS A 130 -2.37 2.09 -7.03
C HIS A 130 -2.47 2.01 -8.57
N PRO A 131 -1.64 2.75 -9.34
CA PRO A 131 -1.71 2.88 -10.79
C PRO A 131 -1.92 1.60 -11.59
N ALA A 132 -1.18 0.54 -11.25
CA ALA A 132 -1.28 -0.80 -11.86
C ALA A 132 -2.70 -1.43 -11.88
N ARG A 133 -3.70 -0.85 -11.21
CA ARG A 133 -5.10 -1.30 -11.21
C ARG A 133 -6.02 -0.46 -12.09
N PHE A 134 -5.61 0.72 -12.55
CA PHE A 134 -6.52 1.68 -13.18
C PHE A 134 -7.07 1.22 -14.52
N GLY A 135 -6.25 0.56 -15.35
CA GLY A 135 -6.71 0.02 -16.65
C GLY A 135 -7.85 -1.02 -16.53
N SER A 136 -8.00 -1.67 -15.37
CA SER A 136 -9.09 -2.61 -15.08
C SER A 136 -10.07 -2.07 -14.04
N THR A 137 -10.21 -0.75 -13.91
CA THR A 137 -11.07 -0.12 -12.90
C THR A 137 -12.15 0.76 -13.53
N CYS A 138 -13.37 0.67 -13.00
CA CYS A 138 -14.39 1.70 -13.15
C CYS A 138 -14.24 2.71 -12.02
N MET A 139 -14.26 4.01 -12.32
CA MET A 139 -14.09 5.07 -11.31
C MET A 139 -15.19 6.12 -11.48
N ASP A 140 -15.86 6.49 -10.40
CA ASP A 140 -16.74 7.66 -10.41
C ASP A 140 -15.92 8.96 -10.50
N ILE A 141 -16.57 10.05 -10.90
CA ILE A 141 -15.95 11.38 -10.96
C ILE A 141 -16.27 12.17 -9.70
N ASP A 142 -17.56 12.32 -9.38
CA ASP A 142 -18.02 13.18 -8.29
C ASP A 142 -17.82 12.47 -6.94
N GLY A 143 -17.17 13.16 -5.99
CA GLY A 143 -16.74 12.60 -4.71
C GLY A 143 -15.44 11.78 -4.77
N VAL A 144 -14.98 11.37 -5.95
CA VAL A 144 -13.71 10.64 -6.15
C VAL A 144 -12.64 11.54 -6.77
N LEU A 145 -12.76 11.89 -8.06
CA LEU A 145 -11.80 12.75 -8.77
C LEU A 145 -11.91 14.21 -8.34
N CYS A 146 -13.10 14.66 -7.94
CA CYS A 146 -13.37 15.97 -7.37
C CYS A 146 -14.43 15.83 -6.27
N ARG A 147 -14.79 16.92 -5.59
CA ARG A 147 -15.93 16.91 -4.65
C ARG A 147 -17.27 16.81 -5.39
N ASP A 148 -18.34 16.42 -4.69
CA ASP A 148 -19.71 16.56 -5.18
C ASP A 148 -20.12 18.05 -5.33
N PRO A 149 -21.04 18.37 -6.26
CA PRO A 149 -21.66 19.69 -6.34
C PRO A 149 -22.55 19.94 -5.12
N THR A 150 -22.59 21.18 -4.63
CA THR A 150 -23.61 21.55 -3.64
C THR A 150 -25.01 21.60 -4.28
N PRO A 151 -26.09 21.58 -3.48
CA PRO A 151 -27.44 21.74 -4.01
C PRO A 151 -27.63 23.02 -4.84
N GLU A 152 -26.99 24.12 -4.45
CA GLU A 152 -27.05 25.42 -5.14
C GLU A 152 -26.25 25.46 -6.43
N GLU A 153 -25.16 24.69 -6.50
CA GLU A 153 -24.34 24.51 -7.70
C GLU A 153 -25.02 23.56 -8.69
N ASN A 154 -25.72 22.53 -8.22
CA ASN A 154 -26.44 21.56 -9.04
C ASN A 154 -27.78 22.13 -9.56
N ASP A 155 -27.73 23.28 -10.25
CA ASP A 155 -28.89 24.02 -10.76
C ASP A 155 -29.39 23.56 -12.13
N ASP A 156 -28.75 22.55 -12.75
CA ASP A 156 -28.95 22.15 -14.15
C ASP A 156 -28.79 23.31 -15.15
N GLY A 157 -27.98 24.30 -14.77
CA GLY A 157 -27.89 25.60 -15.39
C GLY A 157 -26.47 26.17 -15.41
N PRO A 158 -26.32 27.51 -15.33
CA PRO A 158 -25.01 28.17 -15.37
C PRO A 158 -24.11 27.83 -14.19
N ARG A 159 -24.64 27.67 -12.97
CA ARG A 159 -23.80 27.37 -11.80
C ARG A 159 -23.21 25.98 -11.88
N TYR A 160 -23.99 25.03 -12.38
CA TYR A 160 -23.50 23.67 -12.55
C TYR A 160 -22.39 23.60 -13.60
N ARG A 161 -22.52 24.34 -14.71
CA ARG A 161 -21.45 24.44 -15.71
C ARG A 161 -20.18 25.06 -15.15
N GLU A 162 -20.33 26.09 -14.32
CA GLU A 162 -19.19 26.70 -13.64
C GLU A 162 -18.50 25.68 -12.74
N PHE A 163 -19.26 24.99 -11.88
CA PHE A 163 -18.75 23.91 -11.02
C PHE A 163 -17.98 22.86 -11.82
N LEU A 164 -18.55 22.33 -12.92
CA LEU A 164 -17.91 21.30 -13.72
C LEU A 164 -16.57 21.74 -14.33
N ARG A 165 -16.38 23.04 -14.57
CA ARG A 165 -15.15 23.60 -15.15
C ARG A 165 -14.11 23.97 -14.11
N THR A 166 -14.53 24.37 -12.91
CA THR A 166 -13.63 25.00 -11.93
C THR A 166 -13.48 24.23 -10.63
N VAL A 167 -14.21 23.13 -10.44
CA VAL A 167 -14.08 22.30 -9.24
C VAL A 167 -12.63 21.82 -9.08
N GLU A 168 -12.09 21.99 -7.87
CA GLU A 168 -10.75 21.53 -7.55
C GLU A 168 -10.68 19.99 -7.56
N PRO A 169 -9.58 19.42 -8.07
CA PRO A 169 -9.37 17.98 -8.03
C PRO A 169 -9.14 17.49 -6.59
N LYS A 170 -9.56 16.25 -6.31
CA LYS A 170 -9.40 15.55 -5.02
C LYS A 170 -8.37 14.44 -5.14
N TYR A 171 -8.68 13.43 -5.95
CA TYR A 171 -7.80 12.29 -6.22
C TYR A 171 -7.60 12.14 -7.73
N LEU A 172 -6.41 12.41 -8.25
CA LEU A 172 -6.10 12.27 -9.67
C LEU A 172 -5.31 10.99 -9.92
N PRO A 173 -5.78 10.08 -10.79
CA PRO A 173 -5.00 8.94 -11.21
C PRO A 173 -3.79 9.40 -12.02
N ASP A 174 -2.63 8.80 -11.76
CA ASP A 174 -1.37 9.04 -12.45
C ASP A 174 -1.13 8.09 -13.64
N GLU A 175 -2.04 7.16 -13.86
CA GLU A 175 -2.11 6.27 -15.02
C GLU A 175 -3.52 6.25 -15.63
N ARG A 176 -3.60 5.74 -16.86
CA ARG A 176 -4.84 5.60 -17.62
C ARG A 176 -5.87 4.72 -16.92
N VAL A 177 -7.08 5.25 -16.74
CA VAL A 177 -8.23 4.54 -16.17
C VAL A 177 -9.02 3.83 -17.27
N GLY A 178 -9.48 2.61 -17.03
CA GLY A 178 -10.34 1.90 -17.99
C GLY A 178 -11.64 2.66 -18.25
N TRP A 179 -12.44 2.87 -17.20
CA TRP A 179 -13.75 3.51 -17.35
C TRP A 179 -14.00 4.59 -16.30
N LEU A 180 -14.35 5.80 -16.75
CA LEU A 180 -14.98 6.80 -15.90
C LEU A 180 -16.49 6.64 -15.99
N VAL A 181 -17.16 6.40 -14.87
CA VAL A 181 -18.60 6.11 -14.81
C VAL A 181 -19.28 7.10 -13.88
N THR A 182 -19.97 8.09 -14.45
CA THR A 182 -20.56 9.22 -13.70
C THR A 182 -22.06 9.36 -13.92
N CYS A 183 -22.75 9.95 -12.95
CA CYS A 183 -24.14 10.38 -13.06
C CYS A 183 -24.31 11.84 -13.53
N ARG A 184 -23.23 12.49 -14.00
CA ARG A 184 -23.32 13.71 -14.81
C ARG A 184 -24.13 13.41 -16.08
N LEU A 185 -24.93 14.38 -16.53
CA LEU A 185 -25.75 14.21 -17.73
C LEU A 185 -24.92 14.37 -19.00
N GLU A 186 -25.24 13.62 -20.06
CA GLU A 186 -24.55 13.68 -21.36
C GLU A 186 -24.46 15.09 -21.96
N ARG A 187 -25.46 15.95 -21.72
CA ARG A 187 -25.42 17.37 -22.14
C ARG A 187 -24.24 18.18 -21.56
N TYR A 188 -23.56 17.65 -20.54
CA TYR A 188 -22.40 18.24 -19.88
C TYR A 188 -21.07 17.55 -20.20
N ARG A 189 -21.08 16.65 -21.20
CA ARG A 189 -19.88 15.99 -21.68
C ARG A 189 -18.78 16.98 -22.07
N PRO A 190 -19.05 18.08 -22.83
CA PRO A 190 -17.99 19.01 -23.20
C PRO A 190 -17.27 19.64 -21.99
N GLU A 191 -18.01 20.06 -20.97
CA GLU A 191 -17.41 20.60 -19.74
C GLU A 191 -16.66 19.53 -18.94
N THR A 192 -17.18 18.30 -18.91
CA THR A 192 -16.56 17.18 -18.18
C THR A 192 -15.25 16.74 -18.85
N GLU A 193 -15.24 16.57 -20.16
CA GLU A 193 -14.05 16.16 -20.92
C GLU A 193 -12.97 17.23 -20.90
N GLN A 194 -13.34 18.52 -20.97
CA GLN A 194 -12.40 19.62 -20.82
C GLN A 194 -11.74 19.62 -19.44
N TRP A 195 -12.53 19.47 -18.36
CA TRP A 195 -11.98 19.41 -17.01
C TRP A 195 -11.02 18.23 -16.82
N LEU A 196 -11.37 17.05 -17.35
CA LEU A 196 -10.51 15.86 -17.30
C LEU A 196 -9.19 16.10 -18.04
N ALA A 197 -9.24 16.72 -19.22
CA ALA A 197 -8.05 17.05 -20.02
C ALA A 197 -7.16 18.10 -19.32
N ASP A 198 -7.75 19.14 -18.74
CA ASP A 198 -7.02 20.20 -18.02
C ASP A 198 -6.26 19.65 -16.81
N HIS A 199 -6.74 18.56 -16.22
CA HIS A 199 -6.12 17.88 -15.07
C HIS A 199 -5.30 16.64 -15.45
N GLY A 200 -5.11 16.37 -16.74
CA GLY A 200 -4.30 15.25 -17.22
C GLY A 200 -4.88 13.86 -16.90
N VAL A 201 -6.19 13.74 -16.71
CA VAL A 201 -6.83 12.45 -16.44
C VAL A 201 -7.00 11.69 -17.77
N GLU A 202 -6.23 10.62 -17.92
CA GLU A 202 -6.35 9.72 -19.07
C GLU A 202 -7.34 8.59 -18.78
N TYR A 203 -8.18 8.27 -19.76
CA TYR A 203 -9.14 7.16 -19.66
C TYR A 203 -9.43 6.52 -21.02
N ASP A 204 -9.94 5.29 -21.02
CA ASP A 204 -10.37 4.61 -22.25
C ASP A 204 -11.81 4.96 -22.63
N GLU A 205 -12.72 4.96 -21.66
CA GLU A 205 -14.13 5.30 -21.90
C GLU A 205 -14.74 6.16 -20.79
N LEU A 206 -15.45 7.22 -21.19
CA LEU A 206 -16.28 8.06 -20.30
C LEU A 206 -17.75 7.75 -20.52
N VAL A 207 -18.37 7.09 -19.54
CA VAL A 207 -19.78 6.69 -19.54
C VAL A 207 -20.59 7.65 -18.67
N MET A 208 -21.40 8.50 -19.30
CA MET A 208 -22.25 9.49 -18.62
C MET A 208 -23.73 9.13 -18.75
N TRP A 209 -24.56 9.68 -17.86
CA TRP A 209 -25.97 9.31 -17.82
C TRP A 209 -26.79 10.10 -18.84
N ASP A 210 -27.27 9.42 -19.88
CA ASP A 210 -28.15 10.01 -20.89
C ASP A 210 -29.58 10.18 -20.36
N LEU A 211 -29.84 11.32 -19.72
CA LEU A 211 -31.16 11.80 -19.33
C LEU A 211 -31.33 13.27 -19.73
N PRO A 212 -32.56 13.73 -20.02
CA PRO A 212 -32.79 15.06 -20.57
C PRO A 212 -32.56 16.21 -19.58
N SER A 213 -32.71 15.99 -18.27
CA SER A 213 -32.57 17.04 -17.25
C SER A 213 -32.28 16.48 -15.87
N LYS A 214 -31.86 17.36 -14.96
CA LYS A 214 -31.71 17.04 -13.53
C LYS A 214 -33.04 16.58 -12.93
N ALA A 215 -34.16 17.23 -13.26
CA ALA A 215 -35.47 16.85 -12.71
C ALA A 215 -35.81 15.39 -13.01
N VAL A 216 -35.54 14.94 -14.24
CA VAL A 216 -35.74 13.53 -14.63
C VAL A 216 -34.74 12.59 -13.96
N ARG A 217 -33.48 13.03 -13.76
CA ARG A 217 -32.47 12.28 -13.00
C ARG A 217 -32.89 12.06 -11.56
N ASP A 218 -33.38 13.11 -10.91
CA ASP A 218 -33.78 13.10 -9.50
C ASP A 218 -35.06 12.25 -9.32
N GLU A 219 -36.06 12.40 -10.20
CA GLU A 219 -37.27 11.56 -10.20
C GLU A 219 -36.95 10.07 -10.42
N ARG A 220 -36.04 9.77 -11.36
CA ARG A 220 -35.62 8.40 -11.65
C ARG A 220 -34.80 7.82 -10.50
N GLY A 221 -33.99 8.64 -9.84
CA GLY A 221 -33.06 8.25 -8.78
C GLY A 221 -32.16 7.08 -9.17
N GLY A 222 -31.56 6.41 -8.18
CA GLY A 222 -30.88 5.13 -8.42
C GLY A 222 -29.51 5.26 -9.10
N HIS A 223 -28.73 6.28 -8.75
CA HIS A 223 -27.34 6.48 -9.18
C HIS A 223 -26.49 5.20 -9.09
N GLY A 224 -26.50 4.53 -7.92
CA GLY A 224 -25.79 3.27 -7.73
C GLY A 224 -26.26 2.15 -8.67
N ARG A 225 -27.56 2.08 -9.00
CA ARG A 225 -28.09 1.08 -9.95
C ARG A 225 -27.67 1.38 -11.39
N TYR A 226 -27.59 2.66 -11.76
CA TYR A 226 -27.08 3.05 -13.06
C TYR A 226 -25.61 2.65 -13.21
N LYS A 227 -24.78 3.01 -12.23
CA LYS A 227 -23.37 2.62 -12.17
C LYS A 227 -23.19 1.10 -12.16
N ALA A 228 -24.02 0.36 -11.42
CA ALA A 228 -24.01 -1.11 -11.41
C ALA A 228 -24.21 -1.70 -12.82
N ARG A 229 -25.21 -1.22 -13.57
CA ARG A 229 -25.48 -1.69 -14.94
C ARG A 229 -24.36 -1.38 -15.92
N VAL A 230 -23.65 -0.26 -15.74
CA VAL A 230 -22.46 0.04 -16.53
C VAL A 230 -21.34 -0.91 -16.14
N TYR A 231 -21.08 -1.05 -14.83
CA TYR A 231 -20.04 -1.91 -14.31
C TYR A 231 -20.20 -3.37 -14.75
N GLU A 232 -21.42 -3.92 -14.79
CA GLU A 232 -21.71 -5.27 -15.30
C GLU A 232 -21.30 -5.51 -16.76
N ARG A 233 -21.19 -4.45 -17.57
CA ARG A 233 -20.86 -4.53 -19.00
C ARG A 233 -19.38 -4.36 -19.29
N THR A 234 -18.58 -4.05 -18.27
CA THR A 234 -17.12 -3.90 -18.39
C THR A 234 -16.40 -5.11 -17.82
N ASP A 235 -15.17 -5.30 -18.28
CA ASP A 235 -14.24 -6.31 -17.73
C ASP A 235 -13.51 -5.80 -16.47
N ALA A 236 -13.92 -4.67 -15.89
CA ALA A 236 -13.23 -4.04 -14.76
C ALA A 236 -13.25 -4.90 -13.47
N GLU A 237 -12.11 -5.13 -12.86
CA GLU A 237 -12.01 -5.95 -11.64
C GLU A 237 -12.49 -5.22 -10.39
N LEU A 238 -12.60 -3.89 -10.45
CA LEU A 238 -12.96 -3.02 -9.33
C LEU A 238 -13.83 -1.84 -9.79
N PHE A 239 -14.76 -1.42 -8.94
CA PHE A 239 -15.39 -0.09 -9.03
C PHE A 239 -14.94 0.79 -7.86
N VAL A 240 -14.58 2.04 -8.12
CA VAL A 240 -14.21 3.04 -7.11
C VAL A 240 -15.33 4.08 -7.01
N GLU A 241 -15.89 4.20 -5.82
CA GLU A 241 -17.06 5.03 -5.50
C GLU A 241 -16.76 5.83 -4.22
N SER A 242 -17.37 7.01 -4.05
CA SER A 242 -17.26 7.81 -2.82
C SER A 242 -18.38 7.48 -1.84
N SER A 243 -19.62 7.35 -2.33
CA SER A 243 -20.79 7.11 -1.49
C SER A 243 -20.90 5.65 -1.07
N ARG A 244 -20.78 5.39 0.24
CA ARG A 244 -21.01 4.05 0.81
C ARG A 244 -22.36 3.46 0.40
N GLN A 245 -23.42 4.27 0.36
CA GLN A 245 -24.75 3.81 -0.03
C GLN A 245 -24.77 3.34 -1.49
N GLN A 246 -24.17 4.11 -2.41
CA GLN A 246 -24.05 3.69 -3.81
C GLN A 246 -23.14 2.48 -3.95
N ALA A 247 -22.00 2.45 -3.25
CA ALA A 247 -21.06 1.33 -3.30
C ALA A 247 -21.71 0.01 -2.87
N VAL A 248 -22.54 0.02 -1.82
CA VAL A 248 -23.33 -1.14 -1.39
C VAL A 248 -24.35 -1.58 -2.44
N VAL A 249 -25.00 -0.64 -3.10
CA VAL A 249 -25.94 -0.94 -4.20
C VAL A 249 -25.20 -1.57 -5.38
N ILE A 250 -24.07 -0.97 -5.81
CA ILE A 250 -23.25 -1.45 -6.91
C ILE A 250 -22.76 -2.87 -6.61
N ALA A 251 -22.08 -3.08 -5.48
CA ALA A 251 -21.52 -4.39 -5.10
C ALA A 251 -22.60 -5.48 -4.97
N ARG A 252 -23.80 -5.09 -4.51
CA ARG A 252 -24.93 -6.01 -4.39
C ARG A 252 -25.45 -6.45 -5.76
N GLU A 253 -25.62 -5.51 -6.68
CA GLU A 253 -26.23 -5.77 -7.98
C GLU A 253 -25.26 -6.50 -8.91
N THR A 254 -23.98 -6.14 -8.90
CA THR A 254 -22.98 -6.73 -9.78
C THR A 254 -22.32 -8.01 -9.25
N GLU A 255 -22.51 -8.33 -7.95
CA GLU A 255 -21.74 -9.35 -7.23
C GLU A 255 -20.20 -9.20 -7.40
N ARG A 256 -19.72 -7.96 -7.62
CA ARG A 256 -18.30 -7.59 -7.77
C ARG A 256 -17.83 -6.63 -6.68
N PRO A 257 -16.52 -6.56 -6.38
CA PRO A 257 -15.98 -5.68 -5.35
C PRO A 257 -16.12 -4.20 -5.71
N VAL A 258 -16.39 -3.37 -4.70
CA VAL A 258 -16.45 -1.91 -4.85
C VAL A 258 -15.65 -1.26 -3.73
N TYR A 259 -14.67 -0.42 -4.06
CA TYR A 259 -13.92 0.36 -3.09
C TYR A 259 -14.61 1.69 -2.81
N CYS A 260 -14.95 1.94 -1.54
CA CYS A 260 -15.53 3.18 -1.06
C CYS A 260 -14.41 4.10 -0.54
N VAL A 261 -14.09 5.18 -1.26
CA VAL A 261 -12.97 6.06 -0.91
C VAL A 261 -13.21 6.87 0.36
N ASP A 262 -14.45 7.27 0.64
CA ASP A 262 -14.75 8.05 1.85
C ASP A 262 -14.70 7.19 3.13
N ASP A 263 -15.03 5.89 3.02
CA ASP A 263 -14.94 4.95 4.13
C ASP A 263 -13.55 4.29 4.23
N ASN A 264 -12.70 4.42 3.20
CA ASN A 264 -11.51 3.58 2.94
C ASN A 264 -11.79 2.10 3.16
N ARG A 265 -12.83 1.57 2.49
CA ARG A 265 -13.26 0.18 2.65
C ARG A 265 -13.64 -0.47 1.34
N MET A 266 -13.26 -1.74 1.23
CA MET A 266 -13.81 -2.63 0.22
C MET A 266 -15.20 -3.10 0.66
N ILE A 267 -16.21 -2.86 -0.17
CA ILE A 267 -17.53 -3.45 -0.04
C ILE A 267 -17.49 -4.82 -0.74
N PRO A 268 -17.57 -5.93 0.02
CA PRO A 268 -17.53 -7.27 -0.56
C PRO A 268 -18.84 -7.59 -1.29
N PRO A 269 -18.81 -8.38 -2.37
CA PRO A 269 -20.03 -8.94 -2.92
C PRO A 269 -20.72 -9.86 -1.90
N ARG A 270 -22.05 -9.99 -1.99
CA ARG A 270 -22.87 -10.73 -1.01
C ARG A 270 -22.38 -12.16 -0.72
N ARG A 271 -21.76 -12.81 -1.71
CA ARG A 271 -21.27 -14.19 -1.60
C ARG A 271 -19.83 -14.31 -1.09
N SER A 272 -19.07 -13.23 -0.97
CA SER A 272 -17.75 -13.29 -0.36
C SER A 272 -17.88 -13.14 1.15
N ARG A 273 -18.12 -14.25 1.84
CA ARG A 273 -17.81 -14.33 3.26
C ARG A 273 -16.29 -14.35 3.39
N ARG A 274 -15.73 -13.40 4.17
CA ARG A 274 -14.34 -13.45 4.61
C ARG A 274 -14.09 -14.83 5.20
N ARG A 275 -13.25 -15.64 4.54
CA ARG A 275 -12.79 -16.89 5.15
C ARG A 275 -11.93 -16.48 6.33
N VAL A 276 -12.45 -16.63 7.55
CA VAL A 276 -11.61 -16.59 8.74
C VAL A 276 -10.72 -17.84 8.68
N ARG A 277 -9.45 -17.67 8.32
CA ARG A 277 -8.42 -18.70 8.52
C ARG A 277 -7.41 -18.17 9.54
N PRO A 278 -7.23 -18.84 10.68
CA PRO A 278 -5.95 -18.81 11.41
C PRO A 278 -5.31 -20.21 11.36
N ARG A 279 -3.98 -20.40 11.33
CA ARG A 279 -2.82 -19.50 11.42
C ARG A 279 -1.61 -20.24 10.81
N PRO A 280 -0.70 -19.62 10.05
CA PRO A 280 0.68 -20.07 10.06
C PRO A 280 1.55 -19.04 10.76
N VAL A 281 2.29 -19.55 11.72
CA VAL A 281 3.57 -19.02 12.17
C VAL A 281 4.58 -20.03 11.69
N SER A 282 5.69 -19.54 11.15
CA SER A 282 6.74 -20.32 10.52
C SER A 282 7.53 -21.22 11.49
N ARG A 283 8.24 -22.19 10.91
CA ARG A 283 9.14 -23.12 11.62
C ARG A 283 10.42 -22.39 12.05
N PRO A 284 10.96 -22.61 13.25
CA PRO A 284 12.36 -22.33 13.51
C PRO A 284 13.18 -23.26 12.59
N THR A 285 13.75 -22.73 11.53
CA THR A 285 14.71 -23.46 10.71
C THR A 285 15.99 -23.59 11.50
N GLY A 286 16.18 -24.74 12.16
CA GLY A 286 17.49 -25.19 12.62
C GLY A 286 18.46 -25.50 11.47
N ARG A 287 18.43 -24.70 10.39
CA ARG A 287 19.40 -24.78 9.29
C ARG A 287 20.38 -23.63 9.48
N GLY A 288 21.54 -23.97 10.03
CA GLY A 288 22.73 -23.15 9.86
C GLY A 288 23.00 -22.88 8.37
N PRO A 289 23.88 -21.91 8.07
CA PRO A 289 24.01 -21.33 6.74
C PRO A 289 24.16 -22.42 5.68
N ALA A 290 23.30 -22.34 4.66
CA ALA A 290 23.33 -23.23 3.52
C ALA A 290 24.67 -23.03 2.78
N VAL A 291 25.61 -23.95 3.00
CA VAL A 291 26.80 -24.06 2.17
C VAL A 291 26.33 -24.45 0.78
N VAL A 292 26.36 -23.49 -0.14
CA VAL A 292 26.20 -23.75 -1.58
C VAL A 292 27.39 -24.62 -2.01
N PRO A 293 27.19 -25.83 -2.56
CA PRO A 293 28.30 -26.61 -3.06
C PRO A 293 28.90 -25.87 -4.25
N ALA A 294 30.15 -25.44 -4.13
CA ALA A 294 30.94 -24.97 -5.25
C ALA A 294 30.95 -26.06 -6.32
N GLY A 295 30.42 -25.74 -7.50
CA GLY A 295 30.35 -26.63 -8.65
C GLY A 295 31.71 -27.24 -8.95
N GLY A 296 31.69 -28.55 -9.19
CA GLY A 296 32.87 -29.35 -9.49
C GLY A 296 33.61 -28.85 -10.73
N GLY A 297 34.90 -28.60 -10.57
CA GLY A 297 35.82 -28.49 -11.68
C GLY A 297 36.08 -29.88 -12.29
N PRO A 298 36.24 -30.00 -13.62
CA PRO A 298 36.69 -31.24 -14.22
C PRO A 298 38.22 -31.35 -14.09
N VAL A 299 38.66 -32.49 -13.57
CA VAL A 299 40.05 -32.96 -13.55
C VAL A 299 40.23 -33.96 -14.69
N ARG A 300 41.10 -33.67 -15.68
CA ARG A 300 42.33 -34.43 -16.03
C ARG A 300 42.88 -34.18 -17.44
N GLY A 301 44.22 -34.19 -17.48
CA GLY A 301 45.09 -34.55 -18.63
C GLY A 301 45.70 -33.33 -19.31
N GLY A 302 47.00 -33.15 -19.49
CA GLY A 302 48.17 -34.02 -19.33
C GLY A 302 49.22 -33.57 -20.35
N GLU A 303 50.48 -33.47 -19.91
CA GLU A 303 51.74 -33.38 -20.69
C GLU A 303 52.17 -32.05 -21.35
N GLY A 304 53.46 -31.73 -21.18
CA GLY A 304 54.19 -30.77 -22.02
C GLY A 304 55.29 -29.96 -21.29
N ARG A 305 56.54 -30.44 -21.37
CA ARG A 305 57.77 -29.74 -20.94
C ARG A 305 58.07 -28.51 -21.82
N SER A 306 58.68 -27.46 -21.26
CA SER A 306 59.93 -26.84 -21.78
C SER A 306 60.36 -25.60 -20.97
N ASP A 307 61.67 -25.38 -20.97
CA ASP A 307 62.49 -24.44 -20.21
C ASP A 307 62.18 -22.94 -20.40
N GLY A 308 62.62 -22.12 -19.45
CA GLY A 308 62.57 -20.66 -19.56
C GLY A 308 63.10 -19.91 -18.35
N GLN A 309 64.43 -19.83 -18.25
CA GLN A 309 65.22 -19.02 -17.32
C GLN A 309 64.92 -17.51 -17.48
N SER A 310 64.69 -16.77 -16.38
CA SER A 310 65.24 -15.41 -16.23
C SER A 310 65.09 -14.86 -14.80
N ASP A 311 66.20 -14.25 -14.36
CA ASP A 311 66.40 -13.47 -13.15
C ASP A 311 65.35 -12.38 -12.91
N ARG A 312 65.09 -12.09 -11.63
CA ARG A 312 65.30 -10.75 -11.04
C ARG A 312 65.13 -10.76 -9.52
N ARG A 313 66.20 -10.31 -8.84
CA ARG A 313 66.27 -9.93 -7.42
C ARG A 313 65.31 -8.78 -7.08
N PRO A 314 64.83 -8.66 -5.83
CA PRO A 314 64.09 -7.48 -5.37
C PRO A 314 65.03 -6.41 -4.78
N PRO A 315 64.66 -5.12 -4.84
CA PRO A 315 65.18 -4.10 -3.93
C PRO A 315 64.10 -3.57 -2.95
N PRO A 316 64.50 -2.82 -1.91
CA PRO A 316 64.03 -3.08 -0.55
C PRO A 316 63.06 -2.04 0.03
N LEU A 317 62.52 -2.42 1.20
CA LEU A 317 61.80 -1.60 2.17
C LEU A 317 62.52 -0.27 2.46
N SER A 318 61.74 0.83 2.48
CA SER A 318 62.14 2.07 3.13
C SER A 318 61.07 2.55 4.10
N ARG A 319 61.51 2.80 5.34
CA ARG A 319 60.79 3.51 6.41
C ARG A 319 60.91 5.02 6.17
N ARG A 320 59.83 5.79 6.37
CA ARG A 320 59.81 7.17 6.93
C ARG A 320 58.42 7.39 7.57
N HIS A 321 58.30 7.52 8.89
CA HIS A 321 58.31 8.76 9.68
C HIS A 321 57.18 9.76 9.36
N GLY A 322 56.19 9.79 10.24
CA GLY A 322 55.79 10.98 11.00
C GLY A 322 55.04 12.08 10.25
N ALA A 323 53.73 12.17 10.49
CA ALA A 323 53.02 13.45 10.49
C ALA A 323 51.76 13.34 11.37
N SER A 324 51.86 13.91 12.56
CA SER A 324 50.74 14.31 13.41
C SER A 324 49.96 15.46 12.76
N ARG A 325 48.62 15.41 12.82
CA ARG A 325 47.70 16.55 12.62
C ARG A 325 46.26 16.16 13.01
N PRO A 326 45.36 17.13 13.28
CA PRO A 326 45.02 17.53 14.63
C PRO A 326 43.58 17.16 15.06
N ARG A 327 43.35 17.19 16.37
CA ARG A 327 42.01 17.30 16.97
C ARG A 327 41.33 18.58 16.47
N GLY A 328 40.12 18.48 15.94
CA GLY A 328 39.32 19.63 15.53
C GLY A 328 37.84 19.31 15.45
N LEU A 329 37.09 19.93 16.37
CA LEU A 329 35.68 20.31 16.30
C LEU A 329 34.60 19.20 16.35
N VAL A 330 34.18 18.93 17.58
CA VAL A 330 32.84 18.44 17.93
C VAL A 330 31.83 19.58 17.70
N PRO A 331 30.76 19.41 16.91
CA PRO A 331 29.64 20.34 16.94
C PRO A 331 28.75 20.00 18.15
N THR A 332 28.82 20.83 19.18
CA THR A 332 27.80 20.89 20.24
C THR A 332 26.49 21.40 19.64
N PHE A 333 25.47 20.54 19.57
CA PHE A 333 24.11 20.95 19.22
C PHE A 333 23.47 21.65 20.42
N ARG A 334 23.13 22.94 20.28
CA ARG A 334 22.33 23.68 21.26
C ARG A 334 20.85 23.52 20.90
N PRO A 335 19.97 23.10 21.83
CA PRO A 335 18.55 22.94 21.56
C PRO A 335 17.85 24.24 21.93
N ASP A 336 17.80 25.23 21.05
CA ASP A 336 16.97 26.42 21.27
C ASP A 336 16.72 27.15 19.95
N SER A 337 15.85 26.58 19.10
CA SER A 337 15.02 27.33 18.14
C SER A 337 14.21 26.34 17.31
N LEU A 338 13.03 25.96 17.80
CA LEU A 338 11.84 25.55 17.01
C LEU A 338 10.66 25.37 18.00
N LEU A 339 10.30 26.46 18.68
CA LEU A 339 9.01 26.59 19.37
C LEU A 339 8.06 27.31 18.43
N LEU A 340 7.42 26.57 17.52
CA LEU A 340 6.19 27.01 16.86
C LEU A 340 5.03 26.52 17.72
N ALA A 341 4.41 27.47 18.42
CA ALA A 341 3.34 27.26 19.37
C ALA A 341 2.09 26.66 18.70
N TRP A 342 1.79 25.41 19.03
CA TRP A 342 0.47 24.82 18.82
C TRP A 342 -0.43 25.29 19.97
N ARG A 343 -1.39 26.18 19.69
CA ARG A 343 -2.42 26.58 20.66
C ARG A 343 -3.64 25.67 20.49
N PRO A 344 -4.08 24.93 21.52
CA PRO A 344 -5.35 24.21 21.45
C PRO A 344 -6.50 25.21 21.55
N ALA A 345 -7.38 25.21 20.55
CA ALA A 345 -8.66 25.91 20.63
C ALA A 345 -9.53 25.23 21.71
N GLN A 346 -9.91 25.99 22.74
CA GLN A 346 -10.89 25.57 23.74
C GLN A 346 -12.27 25.49 23.07
N LEU A 347 -12.74 24.28 22.77
CA LEU A 347 -14.15 24.01 22.51
C LEU A 347 -14.89 24.00 23.85
N GLN A 348 -15.65 25.07 24.10
CA GLN A 348 -16.66 25.09 25.17
C GLN A 348 -17.82 24.17 24.76
N CYS A 349 -17.88 22.98 25.35
CA CYS A 349 -19.10 22.17 25.32
C CYS A 349 -20.11 22.79 26.30
N HIS A 350 -21.17 23.38 25.78
CA HIS A 350 -22.42 23.64 26.50
C HIS A 350 -23.51 22.83 25.81
N GLY A 351 -24.05 21.84 26.50
CA GLY A 351 -25.11 20.99 25.96
C GLY A 351 -25.38 19.82 26.88
N VAL A 352 -26.32 20.02 27.81
CA VAL A 352 -26.84 19.03 28.76
C VAL A 352 -27.40 17.83 27.99
N VAL A 353 -26.85 16.64 28.25
CA VAL A 353 -27.45 15.37 27.84
C VAL A 353 -28.50 15.01 28.89
N THR A 354 -29.76 14.96 28.49
CA THR A 354 -30.81 14.25 29.23
C THR A 354 -31.12 12.98 28.45
N GLU A 355 -30.89 11.83 29.07
CA GLU A 355 -31.27 10.52 28.56
C GLU A 355 -32.79 10.37 28.57
N PRO A 356 -33.42 9.73 27.56
CA PRO A 356 -34.72 9.11 27.73
C PRO A 356 -34.58 7.62 28.01
N GLU A 357 -35.27 7.19 29.07
CA GLU A 357 -35.42 5.83 29.55
C GLU A 357 -36.03 4.90 28.46
N VAL A 358 -35.46 3.70 28.35
CA VAL A 358 -35.94 2.62 27.49
C VAL A 358 -37.12 1.91 28.17
N GLY A 359 -38.34 2.24 27.74
CA GLY A 359 -39.55 1.49 28.06
C GLY A 359 -39.81 0.40 27.02
N VAL A 360 -39.80 -0.86 27.45
CA VAL A 360 -40.17 -2.03 26.63
C VAL A 360 -41.70 -2.09 26.53
N GLY A 361 -42.24 -1.90 25.34
CA GLY A 361 -43.64 -2.16 24.99
C GLY A 361 -43.72 -3.05 23.75
N VAL A 362 -44.42 -4.17 23.89
CA VAL A 362 -44.75 -5.15 22.84
C VAL A 362 -46.12 -4.80 22.25
N GLU A 363 -46.34 -5.19 20.98
CA GLU A 363 -47.51 -4.98 20.08
C GLU A 363 -47.27 -3.82 19.09
N GLY A 364 -47.46 -3.94 17.78
CA GLY A 364 -47.89 -5.00 16.87
C GLY A 364 -47.92 -4.37 15.46
N ASP A 365 -47.66 -5.18 14.43
CA ASP A 365 -47.92 -4.97 12.99
C ASP A 365 -47.93 -3.53 12.41
N GLY A 366 -46.88 -3.18 11.65
CA GLY A 366 -46.92 -2.04 10.75
C GLY A 366 -45.57 -1.65 10.13
N LEU A 367 -45.34 -2.06 8.88
CA LEU A 367 -44.26 -1.60 8.01
C LEU A 367 -44.48 -0.15 7.58
N TRP A 368 -43.56 0.77 7.93
CA TRP A 368 -43.32 2.01 7.16
C TRP A 368 -41.85 2.47 7.30
N TRP A 369 -41.23 2.83 6.18
CA TRP A 369 -39.93 3.48 6.07
C TRP A 369 -40.10 5.01 6.06
N VAL A 370 -39.14 5.75 6.63
CA VAL A 370 -39.03 7.21 6.49
C VAL A 370 -37.62 7.55 6.00
N GLU A 371 -37.58 8.51 5.08
CA GLU A 371 -36.52 8.94 4.15
C GLU A 371 -35.20 9.40 4.77
#